data_AF-A0A3B4B7W6-F1
#
_entry.id   AF-A0A3B4B7W6-F1
#
_cell.length_a   1.000
_cell.length_b   1.000
_cell.length_c   1.000
_cell.angle_alpha   90.00
_cell.angle_beta   90.00
_cell.angle_gamma   90.00
#
_symmetry.space_group_name_H-M   'P 1'
#
loop_
_entity.id
_entity.type
_entity.pdbx_description
1 polymer ?
#
loop_
_entity_poly.entity_id
_entity_poly.type
_entity_poly.pdbx_seq_one_letter_code
_entity_poly.pdbx_strand_id
1 'polypeptide(L)'
;CGSDLLVERDAMDLCKNKYNYTDNLTKEEKKALHELMNDKDIIIKPADKGGAIVIQDTDKYEAEIHSQLSDVTYYKRLPADPTLAFQSEIFQYLETALSREWVTTSEFQLLCCSNPIIPVFYTLPKIHKNIDNPPGRPIYIPILKTTTFLKISANLLVLSANTFMSTNINF
;
A
#
# COMPACT_ATOMS: atom_id res chain seq x y z
N CYS A 1 27.19 17.50 -15.50
CA CYS A 1 26.67 18.87 -15.42
C CYS A 1 26.06 19.26 -16.78
N GLY A 2 24.94 18.64 -17.16
CA GLY A 2 24.39 18.78 -18.53
C GLY A 2 23.02 18.13 -18.73
N SER A 3 22.60 17.24 -17.82
CA SER A 3 21.23 16.72 -17.73
C SER A 3 20.23 17.76 -17.21
N ASP A 4 20.65 18.61 -16.28
CA ASP A 4 19.76 19.57 -15.61
C ASP A 4 19.30 20.68 -16.56
N LEU A 5 20.17 21.09 -17.49
CA LEU A 5 19.86 22.08 -18.54
C LEU A 5 18.85 21.57 -19.58
N LEU A 6 18.78 20.26 -19.81
CA LEU A 6 17.78 19.67 -20.71
C LEU A 6 16.41 19.63 -20.04
N VAL A 7 16.35 19.23 -18.78
CA VAL A 7 15.10 19.21 -17.99
C VAL A 7 14.54 20.63 -17.83
N GLU A 8 15.40 21.63 -17.58
CA GLU A 8 14.97 23.03 -17.51
C GLU A 8 14.45 23.55 -18.85
N ARG A 9 15.10 23.21 -19.98
CA ARG A 9 14.62 23.57 -21.32
C ARG A 9 13.27 22.93 -21.64
N ASP A 10 13.12 21.64 -21.38
CA ASP A 10 11.87 20.92 -21.63
C ASP A 10 10.72 21.49 -20.76
N ALA A 11 11.01 21.83 -19.49
CA ALA A 11 10.06 22.50 -18.61
C ALA A 11 9.67 23.91 -19.12
N MET A 12 10.64 24.67 -19.64
CA MET A 12 10.37 25.98 -20.25
C MET A 12 9.59 25.88 -21.56
N ASP A 13 9.84 24.87 -22.38
CA ASP A 13 9.13 24.63 -23.64
C ASP A 13 7.69 24.15 -23.39
N LEU A 14 7.44 23.37 -22.33
CA LEU A 14 6.09 23.09 -21.82
C LEU A 14 5.35 24.35 -21.36
N CYS A 15 6.04 25.32 -20.77
CA CYS A 15 5.43 26.58 -20.33
C CYS A 15 5.14 27.55 -21.49
N LYS A 16 5.93 27.49 -22.58
CA LYS A 16 5.76 28.33 -23.77
C LYS A 16 4.65 27.80 -24.70
N ASN A 17 4.53 26.49 -24.81
CA ASN A 17 3.41 25.86 -25.50
C ASN A 17 2.24 25.74 -24.54
N LYS A 18 1.45 26.82 -24.46
CA LYS A 18 0.05 26.72 -24.02
C LYS A 18 -0.70 25.89 -25.07
N TYR A 19 -0.48 24.58 -25.08
CA TYR A 19 -1.37 23.65 -25.76
C TYR A 19 -2.76 24.02 -25.27
N ASN A 20 -3.65 24.43 -26.19
CA ASN A 20 -5.05 24.57 -25.88
C ASN A 20 -5.54 23.17 -25.52
N TYR A 21 -5.43 22.81 -24.25
CA TYR A 21 -5.96 21.58 -23.71
C TYR A 21 -7.48 21.70 -23.84
N THR A 22 -7.98 21.08 -24.90
CA THR A 22 -9.39 20.84 -25.05
C THR A 22 -9.69 19.61 -24.23
N ASP A 23 -10.66 19.73 -23.33
CA ASP A 23 -11.10 18.59 -22.55
C ASP A 23 -11.59 17.51 -23.51
N ASN A 24 -11.08 16.30 -23.34
CA ASN A 24 -11.43 15.16 -24.18
C ASN A 24 -12.80 14.58 -23.84
N LEU A 25 -13.47 15.13 -22.83
CA LEU A 25 -14.80 14.75 -22.41
C LEU A 25 -15.81 15.85 -22.71
N THR A 26 -16.94 15.44 -23.26
CA THR A 26 -18.15 16.26 -23.37
C THR A 26 -18.70 16.64 -22.00
N LYS A 27 -19.61 17.61 -21.94
CA LYS A 27 -20.24 18.02 -20.68
C LYS A 27 -21.06 16.87 -20.09
N GLU A 28 -21.71 16.11 -20.96
CA GLU A 28 -22.55 14.96 -20.65
C GLU A 28 -21.70 13.82 -20.07
N GLU A 29 -20.53 13.52 -20.66
CA GLU A 29 -19.61 12.50 -20.13
C GLU A 29 -19.05 12.89 -18.77
N LYS A 30 -18.68 14.15 -18.55
CA LYS A 30 -18.24 14.61 -17.22
C LYS A 30 -19.35 14.50 -16.19
N LYS A 31 -20.59 14.84 -16.57
CA LYS A 31 -21.75 14.69 -15.70
C LYS A 31 -21.95 13.22 -15.33
N ALA A 32 -21.91 12.32 -16.32
CA ALA A 32 -22.04 10.88 -16.11
C ALA A 32 -20.91 10.32 -15.22
N LEU A 33 -19.67 10.75 -15.42
CA LEU A 33 -18.54 10.36 -14.55
C LEU A 33 -18.72 10.88 -13.13
N HIS A 34 -19.21 12.11 -12.97
CA HIS A 34 -19.49 12.68 -11.66
C HIS A 34 -20.63 11.94 -10.96
N GLU A 35 -21.68 11.56 -11.68
CA GLU A 35 -22.77 10.72 -11.17
C GLU A 35 -22.24 9.35 -10.75
N LEU A 36 -21.47 8.68 -11.61
CA LEU A 36 -20.86 7.37 -11.34
C LEU A 36 -19.92 7.40 -10.13
N MET A 37 -19.13 8.47 -9.96
CA MET A 37 -18.21 8.62 -8.84
C MET A 37 -18.92 8.86 -7.49
N ASN A 38 -20.15 9.38 -7.53
CA ASN A 38 -20.94 9.68 -6.34
C ASN A 38 -22.00 8.61 -6.03
N ASP A 39 -22.17 7.62 -6.90
CA ASP A 39 -23.02 6.47 -6.66
C ASP A 39 -22.41 5.60 -5.54
N LYS A 40 -23.16 5.40 -4.47
CA LYS A 40 -22.74 4.65 -3.29
C LYS A 40 -23.15 3.18 -3.35
N ASP A 41 -24.03 2.83 -4.27
CA ASP A 41 -24.58 1.48 -4.40
C ASP A 41 -23.63 0.58 -5.22
N ILE A 42 -22.62 1.17 -5.87
CA ILE A 42 -21.62 0.47 -6.67
C ILE A 42 -20.20 0.62 -6.12
N ILE A 43 -19.40 -0.42 -6.32
CA ILE A 43 -17.95 -0.44 -6.11
C ILE A 43 -17.26 -0.73 -7.43
N ILE A 44 -16.30 0.12 -7.79
CA ILE A 44 -15.46 -0.04 -8.96
C ILE A 44 -14.07 -0.50 -8.52
N LYS A 45 -13.65 -1.70 -8.95
CA LYS A 45 -12.33 -2.28 -8.63
C LYS A 45 -11.69 -2.94 -9.85
N PRO A 46 -10.34 -2.97 -9.94
CA PRO A 46 -9.69 -3.79 -10.94
C PRO A 46 -9.93 -5.28 -10.64
N ALA A 47 -10.08 -6.07 -11.69
CA ALA A 47 -10.12 -7.52 -11.59
C ALA A 47 -8.76 -8.07 -11.13
N ASP A 48 -8.81 -9.21 -10.43
CA ASP A 48 -7.61 -9.91 -9.97
C ASP A 48 -6.65 -10.32 -11.10
N LYS A 49 -7.19 -10.60 -12.28
CA LYS A 49 -6.46 -11.03 -13.48
C LYS A 49 -7.15 -10.50 -14.73
N GLY A 50 -6.36 -10.31 -15.80
CA GLY A 50 -6.88 -9.97 -17.13
C GLY A 50 -7.14 -8.49 -17.39
N GLY A 51 -6.77 -7.59 -16.46
CA GLY A 51 -6.81 -6.13 -16.68
C GLY A 51 -8.21 -5.51 -16.78
N ALA A 52 -9.27 -6.29 -16.52
CA ALA A 52 -10.65 -5.81 -16.55
C ALA A 52 -10.96 -4.88 -15.36
N ILE A 53 -11.94 -4.01 -15.54
CA ILE A 53 -12.58 -3.23 -14.46
C ILE A 53 -13.90 -3.91 -14.11
N VAL A 54 -14.15 -4.09 -12.82
CA VAL A 54 -15.35 -4.72 -12.28
C VAL A 54 -16.18 -3.65 -11.58
N ILE A 55 -17.46 -3.59 -11.95
CA ILE A 55 -18.50 -2.84 -11.26
C ILE A 55 -19.37 -3.86 -10.54
N GLN A 56 -19.55 -3.72 -9.24
CA GLN A 56 -20.31 -4.64 -8.40
C GLN A 56 -21.12 -3.89 -7.35
N ASP A 57 -22.20 -4.48 -6.86
CA ASP A 57 -22.99 -3.92 -5.76
C ASP A 57 -22.13 -3.76 -4.50
N THR A 58 -22.21 -2.61 -3.84
CA THR A 58 -21.46 -2.32 -2.60
C THR A 58 -21.73 -3.36 -1.53
N ASP A 59 -22.99 -3.74 -1.31
CA ASP A 59 -23.39 -4.72 -0.30
C ASP A 59 -22.76 -6.10 -0.50
N LYS A 60 -22.65 -6.56 -1.75
CA LYS A 60 -22.00 -7.84 -2.08
C LYS A 60 -20.51 -7.78 -1.81
N TYR A 61 -19.87 -6.66 -2.15
CA TYR A 61 -18.46 -6.44 -1.91
C TYR A 61 -18.14 -6.43 -0.41
N GLU A 62 -18.94 -5.72 0.39
CA GLU A 62 -18.79 -5.68 1.85
C GLU A 62 -19.06 -7.05 2.48
N ALA A 63 -20.08 -7.78 2.01
CA ALA A 63 -20.36 -9.12 2.50
C ALA A 63 -19.19 -10.09 2.27
N GLU A 64 -18.53 -10.03 1.11
CA GLU A 64 -17.32 -10.83 0.84
C GLU A 64 -16.17 -10.44 1.78
N ILE A 65 -15.95 -9.15 2.03
CA ILE A 65 -14.93 -8.68 2.99
C ILE A 65 -15.22 -9.21 4.39
N HIS A 66 -16.45 -9.08 4.86
CA HIS A 66 -16.85 -9.56 6.19
C HIS A 66 -16.75 -11.08 6.31
N SER A 67 -17.13 -11.81 5.26
CA SER A 67 -16.97 -13.27 5.17
C SER A 67 -15.50 -13.66 5.38
N GLN A 68 -14.56 -13.03 4.65
CA GLN A 68 -13.13 -13.31 4.82
C GLN A 68 -12.61 -12.94 6.22
N LEU A 69 -12.96 -11.76 6.73
CA LEU A 69 -12.49 -11.29 8.05
C LEU A 69 -13.11 -12.05 9.22
N SER A 70 -14.21 -12.78 9.00
CA SER A 70 -14.85 -13.62 10.01
C SER A 70 -14.14 -14.97 10.21
N ASP A 71 -13.24 -15.36 9.31
CA ASP A 71 -12.49 -16.61 9.43
C ASP A 71 -11.45 -16.54 10.55
N VAL A 72 -11.82 -17.08 11.71
CA VAL A 72 -10.99 -17.12 12.92
C VAL A 72 -9.79 -18.06 12.81
N THR A 73 -9.71 -18.87 11.75
CA THR A 73 -8.53 -19.71 11.45
C THR A 73 -7.35 -18.83 11.02
N TYR A 74 -7.62 -17.73 10.30
CA TYR A 74 -6.59 -16.85 9.75
C TYR A 74 -6.57 -15.47 10.40
N TYR A 75 -7.71 -14.96 10.89
CA TYR A 75 -7.83 -13.62 11.44
C TYR A 75 -8.20 -13.61 12.92
N LYS A 76 -7.62 -12.66 13.67
CA LYS A 76 -7.93 -12.43 15.07
C LYS A 76 -8.43 -11.01 15.25
N ARG A 77 -9.61 -10.87 15.87
CA ARG A 77 -10.15 -9.56 16.24
C ARG A 77 -9.30 -8.94 17.35
N LEU A 78 -8.92 -7.68 17.15
CA LEU A 78 -8.21 -6.88 18.14
C LEU A 78 -9.19 -6.06 18.99
N PRO A 79 -8.91 -5.86 20.29
CA PRO A 79 -9.78 -5.10 21.17
C PRO A 79 -9.68 -3.58 20.97
N ALA A 80 -8.58 -3.09 20.40
CA ALA A 80 -8.31 -1.70 20.12
C ALA A 80 -7.34 -1.57 18.94
N ASP A 81 -7.23 -0.37 18.37
CA ASP A 81 -6.27 -0.06 17.31
C ASP A 81 -4.82 -0.09 17.86
N PRO A 82 -3.97 -1.02 17.40
CA PRO A 82 -2.60 -1.15 17.88
C PRO A 82 -1.61 -0.22 17.15
N THR A 83 -2.06 0.63 16.23
CA THR A 83 -1.20 1.38 15.29
C THR A 83 -0.08 2.16 15.98
N LEU A 84 -0.41 2.94 17.02
CA LEU A 84 0.57 3.73 17.77
C LEU A 84 1.49 2.86 18.65
N ALA A 85 0.98 1.73 19.15
CA ALA A 85 1.77 0.78 19.93
C ALA A 85 2.84 0.13 19.05
N PHE A 86 2.45 -0.35 17.86
CA PHE A 86 3.40 -0.91 16.89
C PHE A 86 4.38 0.14 16.37
N GLN A 87 3.93 1.37 16.14
CA GLN A 87 4.83 2.47 15.80
C GLN A 87 5.92 2.64 16.86
N SER A 88 5.52 2.74 18.13
CA SER A 88 6.43 2.92 19.27
C SER A 88 7.43 1.75 19.40
N GLU A 89 6.94 0.52 19.22
CA GLU A 89 7.78 -0.68 19.24
C GLU A 89 8.81 -0.66 18.09
N ILE A 90 8.38 -0.33 16.87
CA ILE A 90 9.28 -0.20 15.72
C ILE A 90 10.35 0.87 15.97
N PHE A 91 9.97 2.02 16.55
CA PHE A 91 10.92 3.07 16.91
C PHE A 91 12.00 2.57 17.89
N GLN A 92 11.61 1.87 18.95
CA GLN A 92 12.57 1.33 19.93
C GLN A 92 13.56 0.34 19.30
N TYR A 93 13.09 -0.52 18.39
CA TYR A 93 13.97 -1.41 17.65
C TYR A 93 14.93 -0.64 16.74
N LEU A 94 14.46 0.39 16.05
CA LEU A 94 15.29 1.20 15.16
C LEU A 94 16.32 2.04 15.93
N GLU A 95 15.97 2.58 17.10
CA GLU A 95 16.92 3.29 17.97
C GLU A 95 18.02 2.36 18.46
N THR A 96 17.64 1.14 18.88
CA THR A 96 18.60 0.11 19.27
C THR A 96 19.52 -0.25 18.10
N ALA A 97 18.95 -0.46 16.91
CA ALA A 97 19.71 -0.79 15.71
C ALA A 97 20.68 0.34 15.32
N LEU A 98 20.27 1.60 15.43
CA LEU A 98 21.11 2.76 15.15
C LEU A 98 22.26 2.87 16.18
N SER A 99 21.96 2.67 17.47
CA SER A 99 22.98 2.71 18.54
C SER A 99 24.05 1.62 18.40
N ARG A 100 23.68 0.50 17.77
CA ARG A 100 24.57 -0.64 17.49
C ARG A 100 25.19 -0.58 16.09
N GLU A 101 24.96 0.51 15.36
CA GLU A 101 25.44 0.72 13.99
C GLU A 101 25.00 -0.37 13.00
N TRP A 102 23.87 -1.03 13.28
CA TRP A 102 23.27 -2.03 12.38
C TRP A 102 22.54 -1.39 11.20
N VAL A 103 22.13 -0.13 11.37
CA VAL A 103 21.54 0.72 10.34
C VAL A 103 22.22 2.08 10.38
N THR A 104 22.35 2.70 9.21
CA THR A 104 22.80 4.09 9.09
C THR A 104 21.70 5.06 9.50
N THR A 105 22.05 6.32 9.79
CA THR A 105 21.07 7.38 10.05
C THR A 105 20.07 7.55 8.90
N SER A 106 20.54 7.44 7.64
CA SER A 106 19.67 7.53 6.46
C SER A 106 18.68 6.37 6.38
N GLU A 107 19.12 5.16 6.72
CA GLU A 107 18.23 4.00 6.81
C GLU A 107 17.25 4.14 7.97
N PHE A 108 17.70 4.57 9.15
CA PHE A 108 16.81 4.88 10.27
C PHE A 108 15.69 5.83 9.84
N GLN A 109 16.02 6.94 9.16
CA GLN A 109 15.02 7.91 8.67
C GLN A 109 14.05 7.32 7.64
N LEU A 110 14.53 6.41 6.77
CA LEU A 110 13.69 5.72 5.79
C LEU A 110 12.77 4.67 6.44
N LEU A 111 13.26 4.01 7.49
CA LEU A 111 12.56 2.93 8.21
C LEU A 111 11.58 3.47 9.26
N CYS A 112 11.90 4.63 9.81
CA CYS A 112 11.10 5.38 10.75
C CYS A 112 9.75 5.78 10.13
N CYS A 113 8.66 5.37 10.77
CA CYS A 113 7.32 5.80 10.39
C CYS A 113 6.83 6.87 11.36
N SER A 114 7.05 8.13 11.04
CA SER A 114 6.62 9.24 11.91
C SER A 114 5.10 9.46 11.91
N ASN A 115 4.43 9.11 10.80
CA ASN A 115 2.99 9.28 10.62
C ASN A 115 2.38 7.93 10.24
N PRO A 116 2.01 7.08 11.21
CA PRO A 116 1.50 5.75 10.95
C PRO A 116 0.05 5.86 10.49
N ILE A 117 -0.34 4.99 9.57
CA ILE A 117 -1.72 4.87 9.09
C ILE A 117 -2.31 3.55 9.55
N ILE A 118 -3.62 3.55 9.82
CA ILE A 118 -4.34 2.30 10.05
C ILE A 118 -4.21 1.45 8.79
N PRO A 119 -3.89 0.15 8.90
CA PRO A 119 -3.80 -0.73 7.74
C PRO A 119 -5.11 -0.78 6.96
N VAL A 120 -5.01 -0.79 5.63
CA VAL A 120 -6.18 -0.86 4.75
C VAL A 120 -6.33 -2.28 4.23
N PHE A 121 -7.52 -2.86 4.42
CA PHE A 121 -7.91 -4.13 3.84
C PHE A 121 -8.94 -3.90 2.72
N TYR A 122 -8.74 -4.54 1.57
CA TYR A 122 -9.71 -4.57 0.49
C TYR A 122 -9.52 -5.83 -0.34
N THR A 123 -10.49 -6.15 -1.19
CA THR A 123 -10.40 -7.32 -2.08
C THR A 123 -10.40 -6.95 -3.55
N LEU A 124 -9.74 -7.78 -4.37
CA LEU A 124 -9.83 -7.73 -5.85
C LEU A 124 -10.72 -8.88 -6.36
N PRO A 125 -11.76 -8.62 -7.17
CA PRO A 125 -12.66 -9.67 -7.65
C PRO A 125 -11.97 -10.68 -8.59
N LYS A 126 -12.05 -11.97 -8.26
CA LYS A 126 -11.54 -13.07 -9.09
C LYS A 126 -12.59 -13.53 -10.11
N ILE A 127 -12.95 -12.67 -11.06
CA ILE A 127 -13.97 -12.94 -12.10
C ILE A 127 -13.67 -14.18 -12.98
N HIS A 128 -12.41 -14.63 -13.01
CA HIS A 128 -12.00 -15.87 -13.68
C HIS A 128 -12.39 -17.16 -12.91
N LYS A 129 -12.90 -17.04 -11.69
CA LYS A 129 -13.39 -18.16 -10.86
C LYS A 129 -14.91 -18.24 -10.87
N ASN A 130 -15.58 -17.10 -10.77
CA ASN A 130 -17.02 -16.96 -10.86
C ASN A 130 -17.32 -15.54 -11.34
N ILE A 131 -18.23 -15.38 -12.31
CA ILE A 131 -18.59 -14.08 -12.87
C ILE A 131 -19.72 -13.38 -12.10
N ASP A 132 -20.67 -14.15 -11.55
CA ASP A 132 -21.86 -13.63 -10.88
C ASP A 132 -21.59 -13.24 -9.43
N ASN A 133 -20.73 -14.01 -8.75
CA ASN A 133 -20.28 -13.73 -7.39
C ASN A 133 -18.78 -14.05 -7.26
N PRO A 134 -17.90 -13.18 -7.77
CA PRO A 134 -16.47 -13.42 -7.79
C PRO A 134 -15.88 -13.41 -6.37
N PRO A 135 -15.19 -14.48 -5.92
CA PRO A 135 -14.48 -14.44 -4.65
C PRO A 135 -13.38 -13.38 -4.67
N GLY A 136 -13.14 -12.74 -3.54
CA GLY A 136 -12.13 -11.69 -3.40
C GLY A 136 -10.71 -12.25 -3.26
N ARG A 137 -9.70 -11.61 -3.87
CA ARG A 137 -8.31 -11.72 -3.41
C ARG A 137 -8.09 -10.70 -2.30
N PRO A 138 -7.81 -11.10 -1.05
CA PRO A 138 -7.49 -10.15 0.01
C PRO A 138 -6.18 -9.40 -0.32
N ILE A 139 -6.23 -8.08 -0.20
CA ILE A 139 -5.08 -7.19 -0.26
C ILE A 139 -5.01 -6.44 1.06
N TYR A 140 -3.82 -6.41 1.62
CA TYR A 140 -3.52 -5.72 2.87
C TYR A 140 -2.42 -4.68 2.62
N ILE A 141 -2.72 -3.43 2.93
CA ILE A 141 -1.75 -2.34 2.90
C ILE A 141 -1.30 -2.10 4.35
N PRO A 142 -0.04 -2.41 4.71
CA PRO A 142 0.46 -2.26 6.06
C PRO A 142 0.64 -0.78 6.47
N ILE A 143 0.83 -0.58 7.78
CA ILE A 143 1.13 0.71 8.43
C ILE A 143 2.36 1.39 7.82
N LEU A 144 3.37 0.59 7.45
CA LEU A 144 4.61 1.07 6.86
C LEU A 144 4.50 1.07 5.33
N LYS A 145 5.02 2.12 4.69
CA LYS A 145 5.14 2.16 3.22
C LYS A 145 5.92 0.91 2.75
N THR A 146 5.37 0.20 1.79
CA THR A 146 5.74 -1.18 1.40
C THR A 146 7.21 -1.35 0.98
N THR A 147 7.87 -0.26 0.56
CA THR A 147 9.32 -0.24 0.23
C THR A 147 10.21 -0.43 1.45
N THR A 148 9.69 -0.13 2.64
CA THR A 148 10.38 -0.21 3.92
C THR A 148 10.31 -1.62 4.52
N PHE A 149 9.18 -2.31 4.39
CA PHE A 149 8.95 -3.62 5.03
C PHE A 149 9.88 -4.73 4.50
N LEU A 150 10.13 -4.77 3.19
CA LEU A 150 11.05 -5.75 2.58
C LEU A 150 12.50 -5.56 3.04
N LYS A 151 12.93 -4.32 3.33
CA LYS A 151 14.26 -4.03 3.86
C LYS A 151 14.37 -4.41 5.34
N ILE A 152 13.34 -4.11 6.14
CA ILE A 152 13.29 -4.50 7.56
C ILE A 152 13.28 -6.01 7.70
N SER A 153 12.45 -6.74 6.95
CA SER A 153 12.38 -8.20 7.07
C SER A 153 13.69 -8.88 6.69
N ALA A 154 14.38 -8.40 5.65
CA ALA A 154 15.68 -8.95 5.24
C ALA A 154 16.77 -8.65 6.27
N ASN A 155 16.87 -7.40 6.76
CA ASN A 155 17.89 -7.02 7.73
C ASN A 155 17.63 -7.65 9.11
N LEU A 156 16.37 -7.77 9.55
CA LEU A 156 16.04 -8.41 10.83
C LEU A 156 16.32 -9.93 10.80
N LEU A 157 16.08 -10.60 9.67
CA LEU A 157 16.48 -12.01 9.48
C LEU A 157 18.00 -12.17 9.55
N VAL A 158 18.76 -11.30 8.87
CA VAL A 158 20.23 -11.28 8.92
C VAL A 158 20.74 -11.01 10.34
N LEU A 159 20.13 -10.07 11.07
CA LEU A 159 20.50 -9.76 12.46
C LEU A 159 20.18 -10.91 13.42
N SER A 160 19.04 -11.58 13.25
CA SER A 160 18.69 -12.76 14.04
C SER A 160 19.65 -13.93 13.76
N ALA A 161 20.04 -14.14 12.50
CA ALA A 161 21.00 -15.14 12.10
C ALA A 161 22.41 -14.83 12.63
N ASN A 162 22.84 -13.57 12.59
CA ASN A 162 24.15 -13.15 13.11
C ASN A 162 24.22 -13.21 14.64
N THR A 163 23.13 -12.87 15.33
CA THR A 163 23.04 -13.01 16.80
C THR A 163 23.03 -14.49 17.21
N PHE A 164 22.37 -15.36 16.44
CA PHE A 164 22.37 -16.82 16.64
C PHE A 164 23.75 -17.44 16.39
N MET A 165 24.48 -16.98 15.38
CA MET A 165 25.85 -17.45 15.09
C MET A 165 26.87 -16.96 16.14
N SER A 166 26.73 -15.73 16.63
CA SER A 166 27.61 -15.15 17.66
C SER A 166 27.41 -15.76 19.05
N THR A 167 26.23 -16.30 19.36
CA THR A 167 25.95 -16.93 20.66
C THR A 167 26.33 -18.40 20.71
N ASN A 168 26.40 -19.08 19.56
CA ASN A 168 26.74 -20.51 19.46
C ASN A 168 28.19 -20.80 19.03
N ILE A 169 28.99 -19.77 18.72
CA ILE A 169 30.42 -19.90 18.40
C ILE A 169 31.19 -18.93 19.29
N ASN A 170 31.36 -19.28 20.56
CA ASN A 170 32.41 -18.73 21.39
C ASN A 170 33.44 -19.85 21.62
N PHE A 171 34.62 -19.71 21.02
CA PHE A 171 35.84 -20.41 21.44
C PHE A 171 36.41 -19.70 22.67
#